data_AF-A0A2L2Y2H9-F1
#
_entry.id   AF-A0A2L2Y2H9-F1
#
_cell.length_a   1.000
_cell.length_b   1.000
_cell.length_c   1.000
_cell.angle_alpha   90.00
_cell.angle_beta   90.00
_cell.angle_gamma   90.00
#
_symmetry.space_group_name_H-M   'P 1'
#
loop_
_entity.id
_entity.type
_entity.pdbx_description
1 polymer ?
#
loop_
_entity_poly.entity_id
_entity_poly.type
_entity_poly.pdbx_seq_one_letter_code
_entity_poly.pdbx_strand_id
1 'polypeptide(L)'
;SQDPRKILSREPCPPIDAMIASGVVPILVQFLLRHDNVPLQFEACWALAIITSGNFTQRRAVVEAEAVPNFISLLSSPHVNVAEKAVWALRNIAGDDVYLRDLVIKNNIIHPLQALMTPDNSPLFLRNITWTLSNHCRNKNPPPP
;
A
#
# COMPACT_ATOMS: atom_id res chain seq x y z
N SER A 1 20.33 -18.84 12.91
CA SER A 1 19.59 -17.62 12.61
C SER A 1 19.23 -17.62 11.13
N GLN A 2 18.03 -18.09 10.80
CA GLN A 2 17.56 -18.17 9.41
C GLN A 2 16.96 -16.80 9.04
N ASP A 3 17.54 -16.20 8.01
CA ASP A 3 17.19 -14.88 7.48
C ASP A 3 15.84 -14.97 6.74
N PRO A 4 14.80 -14.22 7.15
CA PRO A 4 13.48 -14.26 6.53
C PRO A 4 13.51 -13.96 5.02
N ARG A 5 14.58 -13.33 4.53
CA ARG A 5 14.81 -13.02 3.10
C ARG A 5 14.96 -14.26 2.20
N LYS A 6 15.40 -15.41 2.73
CA LYS A 6 15.60 -16.63 1.93
C LYS A 6 14.34 -17.47 1.72
N ILE A 7 13.32 -17.27 2.56
CA ILE A 7 12.07 -18.03 2.47
C ILE A 7 11.16 -17.42 1.40
N LEU A 8 11.17 -16.09 1.25
CA LEU A 8 10.27 -15.38 0.33
C LEU A 8 10.74 -15.36 -1.14
N SER A 9 11.96 -15.83 -1.43
CA SER A 9 12.58 -15.73 -2.77
C SER A 9 12.65 -17.06 -3.54
N ARG A 10 12.19 -18.18 -2.98
CA ARG A 10 12.37 -19.52 -3.56
C ARG A 10 11.10 -20.37 -3.79
N GLU A 11 9.92 -19.91 -3.40
CA GLU A 11 8.67 -20.67 -3.60
C GLU A 11 7.71 -19.98 -4.59
N PRO A 12 6.99 -20.76 -5.43
CA PRO A 12 6.03 -20.23 -6.37
C PRO A 12 4.85 -19.68 -5.57
N CYS A 13 4.74 -18.35 -5.53
CA CYS A 13 3.79 -17.59 -4.73
C CYS A 13 3.99 -17.79 -3.20
N PRO A 14 4.40 -16.75 -2.45
CA PRO A 14 4.30 -16.82 -1.00
C PRO A 14 2.86 -17.17 -0.62
N PRO A 15 2.62 -18.03 0.39
CA PRO A 15 1.28 -18.42 0.78
C PRO A 15 0.61 -17.25 1.51
N ILE A 16 0.18 -16.24 0.75
CA ILE A 16 -0.43 -14.99 1.25
C ILE A 16 -1.58 -15.33 2.21
N ASP A 17 -2.39 -16.34 1.87
CA ASP A 17 -3.49 -16.78 2.72
C ASP A 17 -3.02 -17.38 4.04
N ALA A 18 -1.89 -18.10 4.06
CA ALA A 18 -1.29 -18.60 5.30
C ALA A 18 -0.71 -17.46 6.15
N MET A 19 -0.13 -16.44 5.52
CA MET A 19 0.32 -15.23 6.23
C MET A 19 -0.85 -14.53 6.90
N ILE A 20 -1.96 -14.32 6.19
CA ILE A 20 -3.17 -13.73 6.74
C ILE A 20 -3.73 -14.60 7.88
N ALA A 21 -3.84 -15.92 7.66
CA ALA A 21 -4.36 -16.86 8.64
C ALA A 21 -3.51 -16.96 9.92
N SER A 22 -2.20 -16.70 9.83
CA SER A 22 -1.32 -16.67 11.01
C SER A 22 -1.50 -15.43 11.90
N GLY A 23 -2.32 -14.45 11.48
CA GLY A 23 -2.53 -13.21 12.23
C GLY A 23 -1.36 -12.23 12.16
N VAL A 24 -0.48 -12.37 11.16
CA VAL A 24 0.70 -11.49 11.02
C VAL A 24 0.35 -10.08 10.56
N VAL A 25 -0.79 -9.89 9.88
CA VAL A 25 -1.16 -8.61 9.25
C VAL A 25 -1.23 -7.46 10.26
N PRO A 26 -1.94 -7.56 11.40
CA PRO A 26 -1.95 -6.49 12.40
C PRO A 26 -0.56 -6.18 12.98
N ILE A 27 0.32 -7.18 13.10
CA ILE A 27 1.70 -7.00 13.58
C ILE A 27 2.51 -6.19 12.56
N LEU A 28 2.39 -6.52 11.27
CA LEU A 28 3.03 -5.76 10.20
C LEU A 28 2.53 -4.31 10.17
N VAL A 29 1.24 -4.07 10.41
CA VAL A 29 0.70 -2.71 10.52
C VAL A 29 1.33 -1.94 11.68
N GLN A 30 1.52 -2.56 12.85
CA GLN A 30 2.23 -1.93 13.97
C GLN A 30 3.69 -1.58 13.61
N PHE A 31 4.35 -2.41 12.81
CA PHE A 31 5.71 -2.15 12.36
C PHE A 31 5.82 -0.97 11.38
N LEU A 32 4.73 -0.55 10.73
CA LEU A 32 4.71 0.69 9.94
C LEU A 32 4.99 1.93 10.80
N LEU A 33 4.69 1.88 12.11
CA LEU A 33 4.87 2.99 13.04
C LEU A 33 6.28 3.05 13.66
N ARG A 34 7.16 2.09 13.34
CA ARG A 34 8.53 2.02 13.89
C ARG A 34 9.50 2.94 13.14
N HIS A 35 9.31 4.24 13.29
CA HIS A 35 10.18 5.27 12.71
C HIS A 35 11.63 5.19 13.21
N ASP A 36 11.85 4.55 14.36
CA ASP A 36 13.18 4.28 14.94
C ASP A 36 13.90 3.10 14.27
N ASN A 37 13.21 2.30 13.45
CA ASN A 37 13.75 1.12 12.77
C ASN A 37 13.29 1.06 11.32
N VAL A 38 13.94 1.87 10.47
CA VAL A 38 13.64 1.99 9.03
C VAL A 38 13.72 0.65 8.29
N PRO A 39 14.71 -0.23 8.51
CA PRO A 39 14.72 -1.56 7.89
C PRO A 39 13.47 -2.39 8.21
N LEU A 40 13.03 -2.40 9.48
CA LEU A 40 11.81 -3.11 9.88
C LEU A 40 10.56 -2.49 9.26
N GLN A 41 10.45 -1.16 9.28
CA GLN A 41 9.33 -0.44 8.65
C GLN A 41 9.25 -0.74 7.15
N PHE A 42 10.39 -0.77 6.46
CA PHE A 42 10.46 -1.10 5.04
C PHE A 42 10.00 -2.53 4.76
N GLU A 43 10.51 -3.53 5.49
CA GLU A 43 10.13 -4.94 5.30
C GLU A 43 8.64 -5.15 5.60
N ALA A 44 8.11 -4.50 6.63
CA ALA A 44 6.68 -4.55 6.95
C ALA A 44 5.82 -3.92 5.86
N CYS A 45 6.21 -2.75 5.38
CA CYS A 45 5.53 -2.06 4.28
C CYS A 45 5.57 -2.89 3.01
N TRP A 46 6.71 -3.50 2.69
CA TRP A 46 6.86 -4.36 1.52
C TRP A 46 6.00 -5.62 1.61
N ALA A 47 6.01 -6.31 2.77
CA ALA A 47 5.19 -7.50 3.00
C ALA A 47 3.70 -7.19 2.81
N LEU A 48 3.19 -6.10 3.41
CA LEU A 48 1.80 -5.69 3.22
C LEU A 48 1.50 -5.32 1.76
N ALA A 49 2.42 -4.65 1.07
CA ALA A 49 2.24 -4.30 -0.34
C ALA A 49 2.13 -5.56 -1.23
N ILE A 50 2.87 -6.62 -0.92
CA ILE A 50 2.73 -7.94 -1.57
C ILE A 50 1.34 -8.52 -1.31
N ILE A 51 0.84 -8.50 -0.07
CA ILE A 51 -0.52 -8.98 0.26
C ILE A 51 -1.58 -8.22 -0.56
N THR A 52 -1.47 -6.89 -0.65
CA THR A 52 -2.43 -6.07 -1.41
C THR A 52 -2.39 -6.34 -2.93
N SER A 53 -1.29 -6.86 -3.46
CA SER A 53 -1.17 -7.21 -4.88
C SER A 53 -2.01 -8.43 -5.28
N GLY A 54 -2.51 -9.17 -4.29
CA GLY A 54 -3.33 -10.35 -4.46
C GLY A 54 -4.82 -10.06 -4.71
N ASN A 55 -5.69 -10.99 -4.32
CA ASN A 55 -7.13 -10.92 -4.55
C ASN A 55 -7.86 -9.98 -3.57
N PHE A 56 -9.16 -9.80 -3.78
CA PHE A 56 -9.98 -8.90 -2.98
C PHE A 56 -10.00 -9.23 -1.48
N THR A 57 -10.06 -10.51 -1.10
CA THR A 57 -10.03 -10.95 0.31
C THR A 57 -8.69 -10.58 0.96
N GLN A 58 -7.59 -10.73 0.23
CA GLN A 58 -6.25 -10.39 0.71
C GLN A 58 -6.07 -8.88 0.90
N ARG A 59 -6.59 -8.07 -0.03
CA ARG A 59 -6.63 -6.60 0.12
C ARG A 59 -7.49 -6.18 1.32
N ARG A 60 -8.66 -6.79 1.46
CA ARG A 60 -9.59 -6.51 2.56
C ARG A 60 -8.95 -6.79 3.92
N ALA A 61 -8.23 -7.90 4.07
CA ALA A 61 -7.53 -8.21 5.32
C ALA A 61 -6.55 -7.10 5.77
N VAL A 62 -5.86 -6.46 4.81
CA VAL A 62 -4.95 -5.32 5.09
C VAL A 62 -5.73 -4.06 5.46
N VAL A 63 -6.88 -3.82 4.84
CA VAL A 63 -7.74 -2.67 5.12
C VAL A 63 -8.43 -2.80 6.48
N GLU A 64 -8.93 -3.99 6.81
CA GLU A 64 -9.54 -4.30 8.11
C GLU A 64 -8.54 -4.22 9.26
N ALA A 65 -7.25 -4.42 8.99
CA ALA A 65 -6.17 -4.18 9.94
C ALA A 65 -5.75 -2.70 10.05
N GLU A 66 -6.54 -1.76 9.52
CA GLU A 66 -6.31 -0.31 9.59
C GLU A 66 -4.97 0.16 8.98
N ALA A 67 -4.49 -0.50 7.92
CA ALA A 67 -3.23 -0.14 7.29
C ALA A 67 -3.31 1.17 6.46
N VAL A 68 -4.49 1.57 5.98
CA VAL A 68 -4.66 2.69 5.03
C VAL A 68 -4.16 4.03 5.58
N PRO A 69 -4.55 4.49 6.78
CA PRO A 69 -4.01 5.71 7.37
C PRO A 69 -2.48 5.68 7.52
N ASN A 70 -1.94 4.51 7.89
CA ASN A 70 -0.51 4.31 8.08
C ASN A 70 0.25 4.43 6.76
N PHE A 71 -0.23 3.80 5.68
CA PHE A 71 0.36 3.99 4.35
C PHE A 71 0.31 5.44 3.89
N ILE A 72 -0.79 6.15 4.14
CA ILE A 72 -0.92 7.56 3.76
C ILE A 72 0.09 8.42 4.53
N SER A 73 0.31 8.16 5.82
CA SER A 73 1.37 8.84 6.60
C SER A 73 2.77 8.57 6.04
N LEU A 74 3.03 7.33 5.60
CA LEU A 74 4.32 6.94 5.01
C LEU A 74 4.62 7.58 3.65
N LEU A 75 3.62 8.19 2.99
CA LEU A 75 3.85 8.97 1.77
C LEU A 75 4.77 10.18 2.03
N SER A 76 4.80 10.70 3.25
CA SER A 76 5.70 11.79 3.66
C SER A 76 7.00 11.29 4.30
N SER A 77 7.31 9.99 4.20
CA SER A 77 8.55 9.44 4.75
C SER A 77 9.78 10.07 4.09
N PRO A 78 10.84 10.42 4.85
CA PRO A 78 12.11 10.85 4.27
C PRO A 78 12.82 9.69 3.54
N HIS A 79 12.36 8.45 3.71
CA HIS A 79 12.90 7.27 3.05
C HIS A 79 12.07 6.93 1.82
N VAL A 80 12.56 7.33 0.65
CA VAL A 80 11.89 7.14 -0.66
C VAL A 80 11.43 5.70 -0.87
N ASN A 81 12.27 4.71 -0.54
CA ASN A 81 11.93 3.29 -0.69
C ASN A 81 10.68 2.89 0.11
N VAL A 82 10.45 3.49 1.29
CA VAL A 82 9.25 3.24 2.11
C VAL A 82 8.04 3.92 1.48
N ALA A 83 8.17 5.18 1.04
CA ALA A 83 7.10 5.90 0.37
C ALA A 83 6.66 5.21 -0.94
N GLU A 84 7.60 4.67 -1.71
CA GLU A 84 7.32 3.89 -2.92
C GLU A 84 6.48 2.64 -2.64
N LYS A 85 6.80 1.89 -1.58
CA LYS A 85 6.00 0.71 -1.18
C LYS A 85 4.61 1.11 -0.68
N ALA A 86 4.50 2.21 0.06
CA ALA A 86 3.22 2.73 0.51
C ALA A 86 2.32 3.15 -0.66
N VAL A 87 2.86 3.86 -1.66
CA VAL A 87 2.12 4.18 -2.90
C VAL A 87 1.69 2.93 -3.63
N TRP A 88 2.58 1.93 -3.74
CA TRP A 88 2.24 0.69 -4.42
C TRP A 88 1.09 -0.07 -3.73
N ALA A 89 1.12 -0.16 -2.39
CA ALA A 89 0.04 -0.76 -1.60
C ALA A 89 -1.28 -0.02 -1.79
N LEU A 90 -1.29 1.32 -1.67
CA LEU A 90 -2.47 2.15 -1.84
C LEU A 90 -3.07 2.05 -3.25
N ARG A 91 -2.21 1.99 -4.28
CA ARG A 91 -2.63 1.77 -5.67
C ARG A 91 -3.35 0.43 -5.82
N ASN A 92 -2.83 -0.64 -5.24
CA ASN A 92 -3.45 -1.98 -5.33
C ASN A 92 -4.80 -2.02 -4.58
N ILE A 93 -4.90 -1.36 -3.42
CA ILE A 93 -6.15 -1.26 -2.65
C ILE A 93 -7.22 -0.47 -3.44
N ALA A 94 -6.85 0.67 -4.01
CA ALA A 94 -7.76 1.50 -4.82
C ALA A 94 -7.99 0.95 -6.25
N GLY A 95 -7.26 -0.11 -6.62
CA GLY A 95 -7.17 -0.80 -7.90
C GLY A 95 -8.50 -1.10 -8.57
N ASP A 96 -9.19 -2.08 -7.98
CA ASP A 96 -10.18 -2.88 -8.69
C ASP A 96 -11.56 -2.84 -8.02
N ASP A 97 -11.72 -2.14 -6.90
CA ASP A 97 -12.96 -2.12 -6.12
C ASP A 97 -13.37 -0.68 -5.75
N VAL A 98 -14.66 -0.37 -5.98
CA VAL A 98 -15.23 0.96 -5.72
C VAL A 98 -15.21 1.31 -4.24
N TYR A 99 -15.57 0.34 -3.40
CA TYR A 99 -15.65 0.55 -1.95
C TYR A 99 -14.24 0.79 -1.35
N LEU A 100 -13.26 -0.04 -1.73
CA LEU A 100 -11.87 0.14 -1.28
C LEU A 100 -11.26 1.45 -1.78
N ARG A 101 -11.54 1.83 -3.03
CA ARG A 101 -11.12 3.14 -3.58
C ARG A 101 -11.70 4.30 -2.77
N ASP A 102 -12.99 4.29 -2.50
CA ASP A 102 -13.66 5.35 -1.75
C ASP A 102 -13.15 5.43 -0.31
N LEU A 103 -12.79 4.29 0.29
CA LEU A 103 -12.14 4.25 1.61
C LEU A 103 -10.78 4.96 1.59
N VAL A 104 -9.95 4.70 0.58
CA VAL A 104 -8.65 5.38 0.42
C VAL A 104 -8.84 6.89 0.21
N ILE A 105 -9.84 7.31 -0.57
CA ILE A 105 -10.18 8.72 -0.79
C ILE A 105 -10.65 9.39 0.51
N LYS A 106 -11.52 8.74 1.29
CA LYS A 106 -12.01 9.24 2.58
C LYS A 106 -10.89 9.45 3.61
N ASN A 107 -9.77 8.76 3.46
CA ASN A 107 -8.57 8.94 4.29
C ASN A 107 -7.65 10.08 3.80
N ASN A 108 -8.14 10.99 2.94
CA ASN A 108 -7.45 12.20 2.51
C ASN A 108 -6.13 11.97 1.72
N ILE A 109 -6.06 10.90 0.93
CA ILE A 109 -4.87 10.56 0.12
C ILE A 109 -4.43 11.66 -0.89
N ILE A 110 -5.35 12.54 -1.30
CA ILE A 110 -5.13 13.49 -2.41
C ILE A 110 -4.00 14.46 -2.11
N HIS A 111 -4.01 15.07 -0.91
CA HIS A 111 -3.03 16.10 -0.55
C HIS A 111 -1.60 15.52 -0.45
N PRO A 112 -1.38 14.37 0.24
CA PRO A 112 -0.09 13.69 0.22
C PRO A 112 0.40 13.31 -1.18
N LEU A 113 -0.48 12.82 -2.06
CA LEU A 113 -0.10 12.51 -3.44
C LEU A 113 0.29 13.74 -4.25
N GLN A 114 -0.38 14.87 -4.04
CA GLN A 114 -0.03 16.12 -4.71
C GLN A 114 1.37 16.61 -4.33
N ALA A 115 1.74 16.50 -3.05
CA ALA A 115 3.08 16.85 -2.58
C ALA A 115 4.19 15.99 -3.21
N LEU A 116 3.86 14.78 -3.68
CA LEU A 116 4.80 13.87 -4.33
C LEU A 116 4.92 14.09 -5.85
N MET A 117 4.11 14.96 -6.46
CA MET A 117 4.21 15.27 -7.90
C MET A 117 5.31 16.29 -8.18
N THR A 118 6.57 15.91 -7.93
CA THR A 118 7.76 16.70 -8.26
C THR A 118 8.49 16.10 -9.46
N PRO A 119 9.12 16.92 -10.32
CA PRO A 119 9.84 16.44 -11.51
C PRO A 119 11.08 15.59 -11.16
N ASP A 120 11.57 15.66 -9.93
CA ASP A 120 12.74 14.89 -9.44
C ASP A 120 12.40 13.42 -9.12
N ASN A 121 11.12 13.07 -9.03
CA ASN A 121 10.68 11.72 -8.72
C ASN A 121 10.68 10.79 -9.93
N SER A 122 10.84 9.48 -9.71
CA SER A 122 10.96 8.51 -10.80
C SER A 122 9.70 8.47 -11.68
N PRO A 123 9.81 8.30 -13.02
CA PRO A 123 8.66 8.27 -13.92
C PRO A 123 7.63 7.18 -13.58
N LEU A 124 8.08 6.03 -13.07
CA LEU A 124 7.20 4.94 -12.63
C LEU A 124 6.41 5.33 -11.38
N PHE A 125 7.04 6.04 -10.45
CA PHE A 125 6.39 6.55 -9.25
C PHE A 125 5.36 7.63 -9.61
N LEU A 126 5.72 8.59 -10.47
CA LEU A 126 4.80 9.61 -10.99
C LEU A 126 3.62 8.98 -11.75
N ARG A 127 3.83 7.91 -12.51
CA ARG A 127 2.75 7.16 -13.17
C ARG A 127 1.77 6.54 -12.16
N ASN A 128 2.27 5.97 -11.07
CA ASN A 128 1.41 5.40 -10.02
C ASN A 128 0.59 6.48 -9.30
N ILE A 129 1.20 7.63 -9.02
CA ILE A 129 0.52 8.80 -8.44
C ILE A 129 -0.58 9.30 -9.40
N THR A 130 -0.22 9.50 -10.67
CA THR A 130 -1.15 9.98 -11.72
C THR A 130 -2.33 9.03 -11.94
N TRP A 131 -2.08 7.72 -11.94
CA TRP A 131 -3.13 6.71 -12.04
C TRP A 131 -4.12 6.81 -10.87
N THR A 132 -3.61 6.96 -9.66
CA THR A 132 -4.43 7.07 -8.44
C THR A 132 -5.31 8.33 -8.49
N LEU A 133 -4.75 9.47 -8.92
CA LEU A 133 -5.52 10.70 -9.14
C LEU A 133 -6.54 10.58 -10.28
N SER A 134 -6.20 9.90 -11.38
CA SER A 134 -7.13 9.69 -12.51
C SER A 134 -8.38 8.92 -12.10
N ASN A 135 -8.24 7.89 -11.25
CA ASN A 135 -9.39 7.15 -10.72
C ASN A 135 -10.25 7.98 -9.76
N HIS A 136 -9.66 8.94 -9.04
CA HIS A 136 -10.43 9.89 -8.26
C HIS A 136 -11.33 10.75 -9.15
N CYS A 137 -10.84 11.21 -10.31
CA CYS A 137 -11.63 12.01 -11.24
C CYS A 137 -12.76 11.21 -11.93
N ARG A 138 -12.56 9.91 -12.20
CA ARG A 138 -13.59 9.04 -12.81
C ARG A 138 -14.83 8.88 -11.93
N ASN A 139 -14.69 8.98 -10.61
CA ASN A 139 -15.80 8.89 -9.65
C ASN A 139 -16.80 10.07 -9.70
N LYS A 140 -16.49 11.16 -10.42
CA LYS A 140 -17.40 12.32 -10.52
C LYS A 140 -18.43 12.22 -11.65
N ASN A 141 -18.37 11.19 -12.49
CA ASN A 141 -19.34 10.97 -13.56
C ASN A 141 -20.28 9.82 -13.17
N PRO A 142 -21.48 10.08 -12.62
CA PRO A 142 -22.53 9.07 -12.60
C PRO A 142 -22.86 8.66 -14.05
N PRO A 143 -23.27 7.40 -14.31
CA PRO A 143 -23.80 7.03 -15.62
C PRO A 143 -24.98 7.96 -15.97
N PRO A 144 -25.13 8.36 -17.24
CA PRO A 144 -26.27 9.17 -17.66
C PRO A 144 -27.60 8.45 -17.34
N PRO A 145 -28.68 9.20 -17.06
CA PRO A 145 -29.98 8.64 -16.71
C PRO A 145 -30.60 7.81 -17.85
#